data_AF-A0A6G4MVG0-F1
#
_entry.id   AF-A0A6G4MVG0-F1
#
_cell.length_a   1.000
_cell.length_b   1.000
_cell.length_c   1.000
_cell.angle_alpha   90.00
_cell.angle_beta   90.00
_cell.angle_gamma   90.00
#
_symmetry.space_group_name_H-M   'P 1'
#
loop_
_entity.id
_entity.type
_entity.pdbx_description
1 polymer ?
#
loop_
_entity_poly.entity_id
_entity_poly.type
_entity_poly.pdbx_seq_one_letter_code
_entity_poly.pdbx_strand_id
1 'polypeptide(L)'
;MLSVGDFGIGSVRGDAASIPDSMSGNSVDLKTAFYASNGDFVDNPGGIGNGQYVGVIAFNCTNNNLYKFQIAGSYSASGRMFFRSMSNGSYNAWRELYHTANTTKASDGTLKAASPVARIVASADTCLRSDIAEDGFTWCGCGAANAEAEGITISRLDVGVYVLTGSAGLASEGWQLLPPMDPCGMGELGVVEAEQTENGGLTIRLFKRKYLLGDDGEIVKTKGEPMDVPANSWIDVRLDMPTDSVFRREQYSLQSDGED
;
A
#
# COMPACT_ATOMS: atom_id res chain seq x y z
N MET A 1 -1.73 42.76 15.14
CA MET A 1 -0.57 41.84 15.19
C MET A 1 -1.10 40.44 14.98
N LEU A 2 -0.30 39.56 14.36
CA LEU A 2 -0.63 38.14 14.25
C LEU A 2 -0.29 37.43 15.57
N SER A 3 -1.18 36.55 16.02
CA SER A 3 -1.05 35.73 17.21
C SER A 3 -0.73 34.27 16.86
N VAL A 4 -0.22 33.50 17.83
CA VAL A 4 -0.12 32.04 17.69
C VAL A 4 -1.53 31.47 17.48
N GLY A 5 -1.67 30.56 16.51
CA GLY A 5 -2.95 29.99 16.10
C GLY A 5 -3.64 30.74 14.95
N ASP A 6 -3.21 31.96 14.62
CA ASP A 6 -3.75 32.67 13.46
C ASP A 6 -3.53 31.86 12.19
N PHE A 7 -4.60 31.64 11.43
CA PHE A 7 -4.61 30.78 10.23
C PHE A 7 -4.13 29.34 10.49
N GLY A 8 -4.18 28.86 11.74
CA GLY A 8 -3.70 27.54 12.15
C GLY A 8 -2.18 27.42 12.26
N ILE A 9 -1.44 28.52 12.25
CA ILE A 9 0.02 28.48 12.38
C ILE A 9 0.41 28.41 13.86
N GLY A 10 1.19 27.38 14.22
CA GLY A 10 1.68 27.18 15.58
C GLY A 10 0.61 26.67 16.56
N SER A 11 -0.57 26.32 16.07
CA SER A 11 -1.62 25.71 16.89
C SER A 11 -1.41 24.23 17.12
N VAL A 12 -1.68 23.77 18.34
CA VAL A 12 -2.06 22.38 18.62
C VAL A 12 -3.56 22.22 18.39
N ARG A 13 -4.07 20.99 18.25
CA ARG A 13 -5.46 20.74 17.81
C ARG A 13 -6.53 21.56 18.56
N GLY A 14 -6.36 21.81 19.85
CA GLY A 14 -7.29 22.63 20.66
C GLY A 14 -7.36 24.11 20.26
N ASP A 15 -6.29 24.64 19.67
CA ASP A 15 -6.12 26.05 19.29
C ASP A 15 -6.06 26.26 17.76
N ALA A 16 -6.18 25.18 16.98
CA ALA A 16 -6.11 25.25 15.54
C ALA A 16 -7.37 25.91 14.97
N ALA A 17 -7.24 26.55 13.80
CA ALA A 17 -8.40 26.81 12.98
C ALA A 17 -8.98 25.44 12.59
N SER A 18 -9.91 24.90 13.36
CA SER A 18 -10.57 23.65 13.03
C SER A 18 -11.52 23.89 11.86
N ILE A 19 -11.69 22.90 11.00
CA ILE A 19 -12.95 22.82 10.27
C ILE A 19 -13.98 22.50 11.35
N PRO A 20 -14.89 23.42 11.71
CA PRO A 20 -15.79 23.20 12.84
C PRO A 20 -16.63 21.96 12.59
N ASP A 21 -17.04 21.26 13.64
CA ASP A 21 -17.85 20.04 13.55
C ASP A 21 -19.17 20.25 12.76
N SER A 22 -19.64 21.50 12.68
CA SER A 22 -20.82 21.90 11.89
C SER A 22 -20.55 22.16 10.40
N MET A 23 -19.29 22.11 9.94
CA MET A 23 -18.88 22.30 8.56
C MET A 23 -18.33 20.98 8.00
N SER A 24 -18.81 20.58 6.83
CA SER A 24 -18.25 19.43 6.11
C SER A 24 -16.94 19.81 5.43
N GLY A 25 -16.14 18.81 5.04
CA GLY A 25 -14.95 19.05 4.22
C GLY A 25 -15.28 19.89 2.98
N ASN A 26 -16.49 19.73 2.43
CA ASN A 26 -17.01 20.47 1.26
C ASN A 26 -17.39 21.93 1.53
N SER A 27 -17.14 22.48 2.73
CA SER A 27 -17.45 23.88 3.01
C SER A 27 -16.76 24.83 2.02
N VAL A 28 -17.58 25.61 1.32
CA VAL A 28 -17.14 26.64 0.36
C VAL A 28 -16.63 27.90 1.05
N ASP A 29 -16.90 28.05 2.35
CA ASP A 29 -16.58 29.24 3.12
C ASP A 29 -15.21 29.16 3.81
N LEU A 30 -14.58 27.99 3.80
CA LEU A 30 -13.23 27.79 4.32
C LEU A 30 -12.26 28.82 3.73
N LYS A 31 -11.60 29.59 4.58
CA LYS A 31 -10.61 30.57 4.16
C LYS A 31 -9.29 29.88 3.86
N THR A 32 -8.30 30.65 3.43
CA THR A 32 -6.95 30.11 3.28
C THR A 32 -6.29 30.03 4.63
N ALA A 33 -5.98 28.82 5.07
CA ALA A 33 -5.36 28.52 6.35
C ALA A 33 -4.96 27.03 6.44
N PHE A 34 -4.30 26.68 7.55
CA PHE A 34 -4.04 25.33 8.01
C PHE A 34 -5.17 24.92 8.95
N TYR A 35 -5.72 23.73 8.72
CA TYR A 35 -6.86 23.21 9.43
C TYR A 35 -6.59 21.83 10.00
N ALA A 36 -7.34 21.48 11.06
CA ALA A 36 -7.50 20.10 11.51
C ALA A 36 -8.97 19.69 11.33
N SER A 37 -9.22 18.43 10.96
CA SER A 37 -10.56 17.87 10.85
C SER A 37 -10.59 16.42 11.31
N ASN A 38 -11.70 15.97 11.90
CA ASN A 38 -11.90 14.55 12.16
C ASN A 38 -12.21 13.83 10.83
N GLY A 39 -11.57 12.71 10.54
CA GLY A 39 -11.78 11.91 9.34
C GLY A 39 -13.18 11.32 9.23
N ASP A 40 -13.88 11.13 10.37
CA ASP A 40 -15.27 10.66 10.39
C ASP A 40 -16.27 11.72 9.90
N PHE A 41 -15.86 12.98 9.74
CA PHE A 41 -16.77 14.02 9.25
C PHE A 41 -17.11 13.85 7.77
N VAL A 42 -18.34 14.23 7.44
CA VAL A 42 -18.88 14.14 6.08
C VAL A 42 -17.96 14.91 5.10
N ASP A 43 -17.74 14.31 3.93
CA ASP A 43 -16.94 14.86 2.82
C ASP A 43 -15.44 15.05 3.06
N ASN A 44 -14.88 14.45 4.13
CA ASN A 44 -13.44 14.29 4.29
C ASN A 44 -12.87 13.14 3.44
N PRO A 45 -11.53 13.04 3.32
CA PRO A 45 -10.94 11.96 2.55
C PRO A 45 -11.37 10.59 3.06
N GLY A 46 -11.81 9.73 2.15
CA GLY A 46 -12.37 8.42 2.49
C GLY A 46 -11.37 7.45 3.11
N GLY A 47 -11.87 6.56 3.97
CA GLY A 47 -11.09 5.51 4.62
C GLY A 47 -10.19 6.01 5.77
N ILE A 48 -10.36 7.25 6.21
CA ILE A 48 -9.76 7.78 7.44
C ILE A 48 -10.90 7.88 8.43
N GLY A 49 -11.12 6.83 9.21
CA GLY A 49 -12.23 6.77 10.17
C GLY A 49 -11.74 6.46 11.59
N ASN A 50 -12.68 6.17 12.49
CA ASN A 50 -12.42 5.80 13.90
C ASN A 50 -11.78 6.94 14.70
N GLY A 51 -12.26 8.16 14.51
CA GLY A 51 -11.79 9.34 15.24
C GLY A 51 -10.43 9.87 14.79
N GLN A 52 -9.83 9.30 13.75
CA GLN A 52 -8.54 9.76 13.22
C GLN A 52 -8.66 11.17 12.64
N TYR A 53 -7.82 12.09 13.14
CA TYR A 53 -7.75 13.45 12.61
C TYR A 53 -6.84 13.55 11.37
N VAL A 54 -7.17 14.50 10.50
CA VAL A 54 -6.38 14.89 9.34
C VAL A 54 -5.99 16.36 9.43
N GLY A 55 -4.75 16.65 9.03
CA GLY A 55 -4.34 18.03 8.72
C GLY A 55 -4.82 18.38 7.32
N VAL A 56 -5.43 19.55 7.15
CA VAL A 56 -5.93 20.04 5.86
C VAL A 56 -5.36 21.43 5.58
N ILE A 57 -4.82 21.63 4.38
CA ILE A 57 -4.39 22.94 3.90
C ILE A 57 -5.35 23.34 2.79
N ALA A 58 -6.00 24.50 2.93
CA ALA A 58 -6.92 25.02 1.92
C ALA A 58 -6.42 26.33 1.32
N PHE A 59 -6.47 26.43 0.00
CA PHE A 59 -6.06 27.62 -0.75
C PHE A 59 -7.25 28.16 -1.53
N ASN A 60 -7.54 29.45 -1.41
CA ASN A 60 -8.33 30.16 -2.40
C ASN A 60 -7.46 30.40 -3.62
N CYS A 61 -7.90 29.93 -4.78
CA CYS A 61 -7.17 30.12 -6.03
C CYS A 61 -7.60 31.41 -6.76
N THR A 62 -8.66 32.05 -6.28
CA THR A 62 -9.25 33.28 -6.83
C THR A 62 -9.63 34.25 -5.71
N ASN A 63 -9.99 35.48 -6.08
CA ASN A 63 -10.51 36.49 -5.16
C ASN A 63 -11.98 36.26 -4.73
N ASN A 64 -12.54 35.08 -5.00
CA ASN A 64 -13.87 34.67 -4.60
C ASN A 64 -13.82 33.28 -3.97
N ASN A 65 -14.90 32.88 -3.27
CA ASN A 65 -15.01 31.56 -2.63
C ASN A 65 -15.45 30.47 -3.64
N LEU A 66 -15.20 30.61 -4.95
CA LEU A 66 -15.67 29.65 -5.96
C LEU A 66 -14.59 28.68 -6.45
N TYR A 67 -13.31 28.98 -6.26
CA TYR A 67 -12.21 28.14 -6.72
C TYR A 67 -11.18 27.94 -5.63
N LYS A 68 -10.96 26.67 -5.25
CA LYS A 68 -10.06 26.30 -4.16
C LYS A 68 -9.27 25.04 -4.49
N PHE A 69 -8.16 24.87 -3.79
CA PHE A 69 -7.39 23.64 -3.77
C PHE A 69 -7.21 23.19 -2.32
N GLN A 70 -7.33 21.90 -2.06
CA GLN A 70 -7.12 21.32 -0.73
C GLN A 70 -6.11 20.18 -0.81
N ILE A 71 -5.25 20.12 0.21
CA ILE A 71 -4.39 18.98 0.51
C ILE A 71 -4.77 18.49 1.91
N ALA A 72 -4.85 17.18 2.09
CA ALA A 72 -5.08 16.56 3.39
C ALA A 72 -4.03 15.48 3.67
N GLY A 73 -3.57 15.38 4.92
CA GLY A 73 -2.63 14.36 5.39
C GLY A 73 -3.11 13.69 6.68
N SER A 74 -2.99 12.37 6.74
CA SER A 74 -3.27 11.53 7.91
C SER A 74 -1.98 11.23 8.68
N TYR A 75 -2.07 11.12 10.01
CA TYR A 75 -0.96 10.71 10.87
C TYR A 75 -0.85 9.18 11.07
N SER A 76 -1.46 8.36 10.20
CA SER A 76 -1.31 6.90 10.28
C SER A 76 0.14 6.47 10.01
N ALA A 77 0.51 5.28 10.48
CA ALA A 77 1.86 4.71 10.26
C ALA A 77 2.24 4.64 8.76
N SER A 78 1.26 4.39 7.88
CA SER A 78 1.48 4.37 6.42
C SER A 78 1.39 5.77 5.78
N GLY A 79 0.96 6.81 6.51
CA GLY A 79 0.94 8.21 6.10
C GLY A 79 0.16 8.50 4.82
N ARG A 80 -1.18 8.50 4.88
CA ARG A 80 -2.02 8.74 3.68
C ARG A 80 -2.13 10.23 3.35
N MET A 81 -2.04 10.58 2.06
CA MET A 81 -2.13 11.96 1.59
C MET A 81 -3.12 12.09 0.42
N PHE A 82 -3.91 13.16 0.44
CA PHE A 82 -4.98 13.41 -0.53
C PHE A 82 -4.94 14.83 -1.05
N PHE A 83 -5.51 15.02 -2.22
CA PHE A 83 -5.79 16.34 -2.75
C PHE A 83 -7.11 16.39 -3.49
N ARG A 84 -7.64 17.60 -3.63
CA ARG A 84 -8.80 17.88 -4.47
C ARG A 84 -8.90 19.35 -4.84
N SER A 85 -9.83 19.65 -5.71
CA SER A 85 -10.10 21.02 -6.15
C SER A 85 -11.59 21.32 -6.10
N MET A 86 -11.89 22.60 -5.92
CA MET A 86 -13.23 23.16 -6.05
C MET A 86 -13.28 24.04 -7.29
N SER A 87 -14.35 23.90 -8.07
CA SER A 87 -14.66 24.78 -9.18
C SER A 87 -16.11 25.22 -9.09
N ASN A 88 -16.33 26.53 -9.24
CA ASN A 88 -17.66 27.14 -9.17
C ASN A 88 -18.45 26.75 -7.91
N GLY A 89 -17.80 26.70 -6.75
CA GLY A 89 -18.44 26.36 -5.47
C GLY A 89 -18.76 24.87 -5.30
N SER A 90 -18.22 23.98 -6.13
CA SER A 90 -18.40 22.52 -6.01
C SER A 90 -17.07 21.80 -5.96
N TYR A 91 -16.85 21.01 -4.92
CA TYR A 91 -15.66 20.17 -4.79
C TYR A 91 -15.78 18.91 -5.64
N ASN A 92 -14.67 18.49 -6.23
CA ASN A 92 -14.55 17.14 -6.77
C ASN A 92 -14.19 16.14 -5.65
N ALA A 93 -14.25 14.85 -5.99
CA ALA A 93 -13.83 13.80 -5.09
C ALA A 93 -12.35 13.96 -4.70
N TRP A 94 -12.04 13.58 -3.46
CA TRP A 94 -10.66 13.41 -3.00
C TRP A 94 -9.93 12.38 -3.86
N ARG A 95 -8.67 12.67 -4.17
CA ARG A 95 -7.75 11.76 -4.83
C ARG A 95 -6.62 11.45 -3.88
N GLU A 96 -6.36 10.16 -3.66
CA GLU A 96 -5.23 9.69 -2.86
C GLU A 96 -3.94 9.70 -3.69
N LEU A 97 -2.85 10.10 -3.07
CA LEU A 97 -1.51 10.00 -3.64
C LEU A 97 -0.96 8.59 -3.42
N TYR A 98 -0.48 7.98 -4.49
CA TYR A 98 0.30 6.76 -4.41
C TYR A 98 1.75 7.09 -4.07
N HIS A 99 2.29 6.40 -3.07
CA HIS A 99 3.64 6.57 -2.53
C HIS A 99 4.20 5.21 -2.09
N THR A 100 5.44 5.17 -1.61
CA THR A 100 6.15 3.93 -1.26
C THR A 100 5.46 3.13 -0.16
N ALA A 101 4.78 3.78 0.79
CA ALA A 101 4.03 3.07 1.84
C ALA A 101 2.66 2.49 1.41
N ASN A 102 2.12 2.79 0.22
CA ASN A 102 0.85 2.21 -0.27
C ASN A 102 0.95 1.61 -1.69
N THR A 103 2.17 1.50 -2.22
CA THR A 103 2.46 0.83 -3.48
C THR A 103 3.63 -0.12 -3.33
N THR A 104 3.67 -1.14 -4.17
CA THR A 104 4.84 -2.01 -4.32
C THR A 104 5.35 -1.95 -5.75
N LYS A 105 6.68 -1.92 -5.88
CA LYS A 105 7.38 -2.04 -7.16
C LYS A 105 7.58 -3.52 -7.46
N ALA A 106 7.00 -3.98 -8.58
CA ALA A 106 7.18 -5.34 -9.08
C ALA A 106 8.58 -5.55 -9.69
N SER A 107 8.92 -6.78 -10.02
CA SER A 107 10.26 -7.15 -10.54
C SER A 107 10.67 -6.49 -11.86
N ASP A 108 9.70 -6.01 -12.65
CA ASP A 108 9.89 -5.21 -13.88
C ASP A 108 9.91 -3.69 -13.64
N GLY A 109 9.77 -3.23 -12.39
CA GLY A 109 9.73 -1.81 -12.04
C GLY A 109 8.34 -1.16 -12.12
N THR A 110 7.29 -1.89 -12.50
CA THR A 110 5.93 -1.35 -12.48
C THR A 110 5.42 -1.15 -11.05
N LEU A 111 4.69 -0.06 -10.81
CA LEU A 111 4.04 0.20 -9.53
C LEU A 111 2.65 -0.44 -9.49
N LYS A 112 2.34 -1.12 -8.39
CA LYS A 112 1.04 -1.70 -8.10
C LYS A 112 0.56 -1.18 -6.76
N ALA A 113 -0.73 -0.85 -6.64
CA ALA A 113 -1.33 -0.57 -5.34
C ALA A 113 -1.21 -1.83 -4.47
N ALA A 114 -0.51 -1.74 -3.34
CA ALA A 114 -0.36 -2.88 -2.45
C ALA A 114 0.27 -2.53 -1.12
N SER A 115 -0.32 -3.13 -0.09
CA SER A 115 0.29 -3.59 1.14
C SER A 115 -0.74 -4.50 1.85
N PRO A 116 -0.37 -5.56 2.59
CA PRO A 116 0.95 -6.20 2.82
C PRO A 116 1.50 -7.04 1.64
N VAL A 117 2.83 -7.10 1.46
CA VAL A 117 3.48 -7.85 0.35
C VAL A 117 4.79 -8.55 0.77
N ALA A 118 4.98 -9.76 0.24
CA ALA A 118 6.22 -10.52 0.28
C ALA A 118 6.84 -10.67 -1.12
N ARG A 119 8.17 -10.65 -1.20
CA ARG A 119 8.99 -10.91 -2.38
C ARG A 119 9.75 -12.22 -2.19
N ILE A 120 9.59 -13.18 -3.10
CA ILE A 120 10.25 -14.50 -3.02
C ILE A 120 11.33 -14.61 -4.09
N VAL A 121 12.52 -15.05 -3.67
CA VAL A 121 13.65 -15.42 -4.54
C VAL A 121 14.09 -16.86 -4.26
N ALA A 122 14.98 -17.39 -5.11
CA ALA A 122 15.53 -18.72 -4.89
C ALA A 122 16.31 -18.81 -3.56
N SER A 123 17.16 -17.81 -3.31
CA SER A 123 17.87 -17.60 -2.05
C SER A 123 18.48 -16.19 -2.03
N ALA A 124 18.87 -15.70 -0.85
CA ALA A 124 19.59 -14.44 -0.71
C ALA A 124 20.95 -14.48 -1.44
N ASP A 125 21.68 -15.60 -1.35
CA ASP A 125 23.02 -15.75 -1.94
C ASP A 125 23.03 -15.73 -3.47
N THR A 126 21.94 -16.22 -4.09
CA THR A 126 21.82 -16.30 -5.56
C THR A 126 21.12 -15.09 -6.17
N CYS A 127 20.51 -14.23 -5.36
CA CYS A 127 19.80 -13.06 -5.86
C CYS A 127 20.81 -12.00 -6.33
N LEU A 128 20.67 -11.52 -7.57
CA LEU A 128 21.52 -10.48 -8.16
C LEU A 128 20.89 -9.08 -8.07
N ARG A 129 19.70 -8.98 -7.50
CA ARG A 129 18.92 -7.74 -7.39
C ARG A 129 19.08 -7.15 -5.99
N SER A 130 19.75 -6.02 -5.88
CA SER A 130 19.93 -5.31 -4.60
C SER A 130 18.64 -4.67 -4.09
N ASP A 131 17.73 -4.34 -5.02
CA ASP A 131 16.47 -3.62 -4.76
C ASP A 131 15.37 -4.49 -4.13
N ILE A 132 15.63 -5.78 -3.90
CA ILE A 132 14.68 -6.68 -3.25
C ILE A 132 14.32 -6.25 -1.82
N ALA A 133 15.29 -5.71 -1.08
CA ALA A 133 15.15 -5.25 0.31
C ALA A 133 15.23 -3.71 0.43
N GLU A 134 14.93 -2.99 -0.66
CA GLU A 134 14.74 -1.54 -0.66
C GLU A 134 13.25 -1.19 -0.45
N ASP A 135 12.92 0.09 -0.39
CA ASP A 135 11.53 0.58 -0.30
C ASP A 135 10.75 0.03 0.93
N GLY A 136 11.44 -0.19 2.06
CA GLY A 136 10.83 -0.65 3.31
C GLY A 136 10.65 -2.17 3.40
N PHE A 137 11.31 -2.93 2.52
CA PHE A 137 11.37 -4.39 2.60
C PHE A 137 12.54 -4.87 3.47
N THR A 138 12.31 -5.91 4.27
CA THR A 138 13.34 -6.56 5.11
C THR A 138 13.39 -8.06 4.81
N TRP A 139 14.60 -8.63 4.77
CA TRP A 139 14.81 -10.05 4.53
C TRP A 139 14.14 -10.94 5.59
N CYS A 140 13.48 -12.01 5.14
CA CYS A 140 12.74 -12.95 5.98
C CYS A 140 12.91 -14.41 5.50
N GLY A 141 14.15 -14.80 5.21
CA GLY A 141 14.50 -16.13 4.68
C GLY A 141 14.91 -16.04 3.21
N CYS A 142 14.34 -16.86 2.33
CA CYS A 142 14.60 -16.77 0.87
C CYS A 142 13.78 -15.67 0.18
N GLY A 143 13.56 -14.54 0.85
CA GLY A 143 12.77 -13.44 0.34
C GLY A 143 12.75 -12.24 1.29
N ALA A 144 11.96 -11.23 0.97
CA ALA A 144 11.81 -10.01 1.77
C ALA A 144 10.33 -9.64 1.96
N ALA A 145 9.99 -8.99 3.06
CA ALA A 145 8.64 -8.55 3.40
C ALA A 145 8.62 -7.05 3.67
N ASN A 146 7.56 -6.35 3.26
CA ASN A 146 7.38 -4.96 3.65
C ASN A 146 6.93 -4.85 5.13
N ALA A 147 6.93 -3.63 5.68
CA ALA A 147 6.56 -3.38 7.08
C ALA A 147 5.19 -3.97 7.46
N GLU A 148 4.19 -3.90 6.59
CA GLU A 148 2.86 -4.45 6.92
C GLU A 148 2.81 -5.98 6.92
N ALA A 149 3.76 -6.64 6.22
CA ALA A 149 3.94 -8.08 6.20
C ALA A 149 5.00 -8.54 7.22
N GLU A 150 5.36 -7.71 8.19
CA GLU A 150 6.32 -8.09 9.23
C GLU A 150 5.85 -9.31 10.04
N GLY A 151 6.80 -10.21 10.31
CA GLY A 151 6.57 -11.46 11.06
C GLY A 151 6.39 -12.70 10.18
N ILE A 152 6.39 -12.56 8.85
CA ILE A 152 6.40 -13.73 7.96
C ILE A 152 7.78 -14.39 7.87
N THR A 153 7.83 -15.64 7.41
CA THR A 153 9.07 -16.34 7.08
C THR A 153 8.90 -17.14 5.79
N ILE A 154 9.91 -17.10 4.92
CA ILE A 154 9.92 -17.71 3.59
C ILE A 154 11.07 -18.72 3.50
N SER A 155 10.74 -19.96 3.14
CA SER A 155 11.69 -21.07 3.03
C SER A 155 11.55 -21.78 1.69
N ARG A 156 12.68 -22.12 1.05
CA ARG A 156 12.70 -22.97 -0.14
C ARG A 156 12.70 -24.44 0.29
N LEU A 157 11.73 -25.23 -0.18
CA LEU A 157 11.62 -26.66 0.14
C LEU A 157 12.16 -27.56 -0.97
N ASP A 158 11.91 -27.18 -2.24
CA ASP A 158 12.37 -27.91 -3.42
C ASP A 158 12.53 -26.93 -4.60
N VAL A 159 12.98 -27.42 -5.75
CA VAL A 159 13.11 -26.63 -6.98
C VAL A 159 11.77 -25.99 -7.33
N GLY A 160 11.73 -24.66 -7.25
CA GLY A 160 10.52 -23.89 -7.53
C GLY A 160 9.41 -24.04 -6.50
N VAL A 161 9.67 -24.61 -5.32
CA VAL A 161 8.68 -24.77 -4.24
C VAL A 161 9.13 -23.99 -3.00
N TYR A 162 8.32 -23.00 -2.62
CA TYR A 162 8.57 -22.11 -1.49
C TYR A 162 7.42 -22.20 -0.50
N VAL A 163 7.71 -22.08 0.78
CA VAL A 163 6.72 -22.02 1.85
C VAL A 163 6.83 -20.69 2.58
N LEU A 164 5.70 -20.02 2.69
CA LEU A 164 5.52 -18.77 3.42
C LEU A 164 4.65 -19.04 4.65
N THR A 165 5.10 -18.60 5.82
CA THR A 165 4.37 -18.73 7.10
C THR A 165 4.25 -17.38 7.78
N GLY A 166 3.29 -17.22 8.70
CA GLY A 166 3.05 -15.97 9.44
C GLY A 166 1.98 -15.05 8.84
N SER A 167 1.46 -15.37 7.65
CA SER A 167 0.30 -14.69 7.04
C SER A 167 -1.02 -15.34 7.44
N ALA A 168 -2.14 -14.62 7.31
CA ALA A 168 -3.49 -15.18 7.38
C ALA A 168 -3.96 -15.80 6.04
N GLY A 169 -3.21 -15.59 4.97
CA GLY A 169 -3.49 -16.14 3.64
C GLY A 169 -3.04 -15.19 2.53
N LEU A 170 -3.46 -15.47 1.30
CA LEU A 170 -3.36 -14.52 0.20
C LEU A 170 -4.34 -13.36 0.43
N ALA A 171 -4.03 -12.20 -0.15
CA ALA A 171 -4.91 -11.03 -0.06
C ALA A 171 -6.33 -11.35 -0.54
N SER A 172 -7.33 -10.92 0.22
CA SER A 172 -8.75 -11.10 -0.11
C SER A 172 -9.24 -10.20 -1.25
N GLU A 173 -8.52 -9.10 -1.54
CA GLU A 173 -8.89 -8.13 -2.57
C GLU A 173 -7.71 -7.76 -3.49
N GLY A 174 -8.02 -7.48 -4.76
CA GLY A 174 -7.04 -7.07 -5.76
C GLY A 174 -6.19 -8.22 -6.29
N TRP A 175 -4.93 -7.93 -6.64
CA TRP A 175 -3.99 -8.94 -7.12
C TRP A 175 -3.41 -9.75 -5.94
N GLN A 176 -3.08 -11.03 -6.19
CA GLN A 176 -2.54 -11.93 -5.17
C GLN A 176 -1.11 -12.39 -5.48
N LEU A 177 -0.84 -12.71 -6.74
CA LEU A 177 0.46 -13.22 -7.19
C LEU A 177 0.90 -12.48 -8.44
N LEU A 178 2.16 -12.05 -8.45
CA LEU A 178 2.84 -11.62 -9.67
C LEU A 178 4.02 -12.56 -9.91
N PRO A 179 4.08 -13.24 -11.07
CA PRO A 179 5.21 -14.08 -11.41
C PRO A 179 6.48 -13.24 -11.55
N PRO A 180 7.67 -13.86 -11.52
CA PRO A 180 8.90 -13.15 -11.83
C PRO A 180 8.82 -12.59 -13.24
N MET A 181 9.09 -11.29 -13.38
CA MET A 181 9.09 -10.58 -14.66
C MET A 181 10.51 -10.40 -15.16
N ASP A 182 10.65 -10.34 -16.48
CA ASP A 182 11.91 -9.95 -17.11
C ASP A 182 12.19 -8.45 -16.84
N PRO A 183 13.36 -8.09 -16.28
CA PRO A 183 13.68 -6.69 -15.96
C PRO A 183 13.71 -5.76 -17.19
N CYS A 184 13.88 -6.29 -18.40
CA CYS A 184 13.81 -5.52 -19.65
C CYS A 184 12.38 -5.40 -20.19
N GLY A 185 11.36 -5.88 -19.46
CA GLY A 185 9.95 -5.76 -19.82
C GLY A 185 9.46 -6.81 -20.82
N MET A 186 10.20 -7.91 -21.02
CA MET A 186 9.82 -9.00 -21.94
C MET A 186 8.70 -9.91 -21.40
N GLY A 187 8.08 -9.54 -20.28
CA GLY A 187 6.94 -10.22 -19.67
C GLY A 187 7.32 -11.24 -18.60
N GLU A 188 6.34 -12.06 -18.23
CA GLU A 188 6.45 -13.05 -17.17
C GLU A 188 7.46 -14.14 -17.53
N LEU A 189 8.33 -14.54 -16.61
CA LEU A 189 9.35 -15.57 -16.79
C LEU A 189 8.84 -16.98 -16.46
N GLY A 190 7.73 -17.09 -15.73
CA GLY A 190 7.15 -18.36 -15.29
C GLY A 190 5.63 -18.36 -15.17
N VAL A 191 5.10 -19.43 -14.57
CA VAL A 191 3.71 -19.54 -14.09
C VAL A 191 3.79 -19.78 -12.59
N VAL A 192 3.18 -18.88 -11.81
CA VAL A 192 3.15 -18.99 -10.34
C VAL A 192 1.78 -19.50 -9.89
N GLU A 193 1.78 -20.35 -8.87
CA GLU A 193 0.58 -20.75 -8.13
C GLU A 193 0.83 -20.63 -6.64
N ALA A 194 -0.26 -20.53 -5.88
CA ALA A 194 -0.24 -20.58 -4.44
C ALA A 194 -1.34 -21.51 -3.93
N GLU A 195 -1.03 -22.22 -2.86
CA GLU A 195 -1.93 -23.14 -2.18
C GLU A 195 -1.81 -22.93 -0.68
N GLN A 196 -2.94 -22.76 0.01
CA GLN A 196 -2.93 -22.65 1.47
C GLN A 196 -2.81 -24.05 2.09
N THR A 197 -1.87 -24.19 3.00
CA THR A 197 -1.64 -25.41 3.78
C THR A 197 -2.60 -25.47 4.96
N GLU A 198 -2.88 -26.69 5.45
CA GLU A 198 -3.74 -26.93 6.61
C GLU A 198 -3.25 -26.19 7.88
N ASN A 199 -1.96 -25.92 7.97
CA ASN A 199 -1.33 -25.22 9.11
C ASN A 199 -1.34 -23.68 8.95
N GLY A 200 -2.06 -23.14 7.96
CA GLY A 200 -2.17 -21.69 7.73
C GLY A 200 -0.99 -21.05 6.97
N GLY A 201 0.03 -21.82 6.59
CA GLY A 201 1.09 -21.37 5.67
C GLY A 201 0.63 -21.41 4.21
N LEU A 202 1.38 -20.76 3.31
CA LEU A 202 1.17 -20.79 1.87
C LEU A 202 2.32 -21.56 1.20
N THR A 203 1.99 -22.51 0.34
CA THR A 203 2.95 -23.11 -0.59
C THR A 203 2.87 -22.39 -1.92
N ILE A 204 3.96 -21.75 -2.32
CA ILE A 204 4.11 -21.03 -3.59
C ILE A 204 4.94 -21.89 -4.53
N ARG A 205 4.43 -22.16 -5.74
CA ARG A 205 5.17 -22.92 -6.75
C ARG A 205 5.37 -22.13 -8.02
N LEU A 206 6.55 -22.27 -8.62
CA LEU A 206 6.92 -21.64 -9.88
C LEU A 206 7.27 -22.70 -10.92
N PHE A 207 6.67 -22.56 -12.10
CA PHE A 207 6.87 -23.46 -13.22
C PHE A 207 7.40 -22.71 -14.45
N LYS A 208 8.15 -23.42 -15.28
CA LYS A 208 8.51 -22.93 -16.62
C LYS A 208 7.25 -22.67 -17.43
N ARG A 209 7.28 -21.64 -18.26
CA ARG A 209 6.24 -21.41 -19.27
C ARG A 209 6.31 -22.52 -20.30
N LYS A 210 5.19 -23.19 -20.55
CA LYS A 210 5.03 -24.15 -21.64
C LYS A 210 3.83 -23.70 -22.47
N TYR A 211 3.96 -23.75 -23.80
CA TYR A 211 2.87 -23.43 -24.71
C TYR A 211 2.43 -24.71 -25.40
N LEU A 212 1.13 -25.01 -25.35
CA LEU A 212 0.53 -26.13 -26.07
C LEU A 212 -0.34 -25.58 -27.19
N LEU A 213 -0.23 -26.16 -28.37
CA LEU A 213 -1.15 -25.92 -29.47
C LEU A 213 -2.34 -26.86 -29.30
N GLY A 214 -3.52 -26.30 -29.07
CA GLY A 214 -4.79 -27.03 -28.98
C GLY A 214 -5.24 -27.54 -30.34
N ASP A 215 -6.18 -28.50 -30.32
CA ASP A 215 -6.73 -29.13 -31.53
C ASP A 215 -7.53 -28.14 -32.40
N ASP A 216 -7.99 -27.03 -31.82
CA ASP A 216 -8.66 -25.90 -32.47
C ASP A 216 -7.66 -24.84 -33.01
N GLY A 217 -6.36 -25.05 -32.81
CA GLY A 217 -5.31 -24.13 -33.20
C GLY A 217 -5.00 -23.04 -32.18
N GLU A 218 -5.62 -23.04 -30.98
CA GLU A 218 -5.32 -22.08 -29.94
C GLU A 218 -4.00 -22.39 -29.21
N ILE A 219 -3.20 -21.36 -28.92
CA ILE A 219 -1.98 -21.53 -28.12
C ILE A 219 -2.33 -21.26 -26.65
N VAL A 220 -2.26 -22.30 -25.83
CA VAL A 220 -2.58 -22.24 -24.40
C VAL A 220 -1.28 -22.24 -23.59
N LYS A 221 -1.13 -21.24 -22.70
CA LYS A 221 -0.06 -21.21 -21.70
C LYS A 221 -0.38 -22.23 -20.60
N THR A 222 0.52 -23.18 -20.37
CA THR A 222 0.43 -24.20 -19.33
C THR A 222 1.67 -24.23 -18.45
N LYS A 223 1.61 -25.00 -17.37
CA LYS A 223 2.70 -25.24 -16.43
C LYS A 223 3.67 -26.27 -17.04
N GLY A 224 4.93 -25.90 -17.17
CA GLY A 224 6.02 -26.81 -17.49
C GLY A 224 6.60 -27.45 -16.23
N GLU A 225 7.87 -27.83 -16.30
CA GLU A 225 8.62 -28.33 -15.15
C GLU A 225 8.77 -27.24 -14.07
N PRO A 226 8.80 -27.62 -12.77
CA PRO A 226 9.18 -26.72 -11.70
C PRO A 226 10.51 -26.02 -11.98
N MET A 227 10.60 -24.74 -11.64
CA MET A 227 11.84 -23.97 -11.73
C MET A 227 11.96 -23.01 -10.55
N ASP A 228 13.20 -22.80 -10.10
CA ASP A 228 13.46 -21.74 -9.14
C ASP A 228 13.28 -20.35 -9.75
N VAL A 229 13.03 -19.38 -8.86
CA VAL A 229 12.97 -17.97 -9.22
C VAL A 229 14.31 -17.55 -9.84
N PRO A 230 14.31 -16.95 -11.06
CA PRO A 230 15.53 -16.47 -11.69
C PRO A 230 16.25 -15.44 -10.83
N ALA A 231 17.59 -15.48 -10.83
CA ALA A 231 18.44 -14.64 -10.00
C ALA A 231 18.23 -13.12 -10.17
N ASN A 232 17.70 -12.68 -11.31
CA ASN A 232 17.47 -11.29 -11.67
C ASN A 232 16.00 -10.84 -11.47
N SER A 233 15.17 -11.64 -10.82
CA SER A 233 13.73 -11.38 -10.64
C SER A 233 13.21 -11.94 -9.31
N TRP A 234 11.93 -11.74 -9.00
CA TRP A 234 11.26 -12.26 -7.81
C TRP A 234 9.76 -12.45 -8.05
N ILE A 235 9.12 -13.31 -7.25
CA ILE A 235 7.65 -13.40 -7.18
C ILE A 235 7.16 -12.38 -6.15
N ASP A 236 6.17 -11.56 -6.50
CA ASP A 236 5.43 -10.79 -5.50
C ASP A 236 4.19 -11.56 -5.04
N VAL A 237 4.00 -11.68 -3.73
CA VAL A 237 2.86 -12.33 -3.10
C VAL A 237 2.19 -11.32 -2.18
N ARG A 238 0.93 -10.97 -2.48
CA ARG A 238 0.13 -10.09 -1.64
C ARG A 238 -0.60 -10.92 -0.59
N LEU A 239 -0.56 -10.46 0.66
CA LEU A 239 -0.97 -11.24 1.82
C LEU A 239 -2.06 -10.53 2.60
N ASP A 240 -2.95 -11.32 3.20
CA ASP A 240 -3.69 -10.86 4.37
C ASP A 240 -2.89 -11.24 5.62
N MET A 241 -2.75 -10.29 6.54
CA MET A 241 -2.00 -10.48 7.79
C MET A 241 -2.94 -10.69 8.97
N PRO A 242 -2.56 -11.49 9.97
CA PRO A 242 -3.35 -11.70 11.18
C PRO A 242 -3.74 -10.38 11.85
N THR A 243 -4.88 -10.38 12.53
CA THR A 243 -5.40 -9.19 13.23
C THR A 243 -4.52 -8.75 14.39
N ASP A 244 -3.66 -9.64 14.89
CA ASP A 244 -2.64 -9.41 15.91
C ASP A 244 -1.21 -9.40 15.31
N SER A 245 -1.08 -9.11 14.02
CA SER A 245 0.23 -8.89 13.37
C SER A 245 1.05 -7.81 14.08
N VAL A 246 2.38 -7.89 13.94
CA VAL A 246 3.33 -6.95 14.57
C VAL A 246 2.97 -5.52 14.18
N PHE A 247 2.83 -5.27 12.87
CA PHE A 247 2.44 -3.98 12.32
C PHE A 247 1.13 -3.43 12.91
N ARG A 248 0.08 -4.25 13.03
CA ARG A 248 -1.20 -3.77 13.55
C ARG A 248 -1.12 -3.43 15.04
N ARG A 249 -0.37 -4.19 15.83
CA ARG A 249 -0.14 -3.90 17.26
C ARG A 249 0.55 -2.56 17.46
N GLU A 250 1.55 -2.25 16.64
CA GLU A 250 2.23 -0.95 16.67
C GLU A 250 1.26 0.20 16.33
N GLN A 251 0.40 0.02 15.33
CA GLN A 251 -0.62 1.02 14.98
C GLN A 251 -1.59 1.32 16.13
N TYR A 252 -1.98 0.33 16.92
CA TYR A 252 -2.85 0.54 18.09
C TYR A 252 -2.11 1.26 19.23
N SER A 253 -0.84 0.92 19.48
CA SER A 253 -0.05 1.59 20.53
C SER A 253 0.15 3.09 20.26
N LEU A 254 0.36 3.47 18.99
CA LEU A 254 0.46 4.87 18.58
C LEU A 254 -0.86 5.65 18.73
N GLN A 255 -2.00 4.95 18.85
CA GLN A 255 -3.31 5.58 19.05
C GLN A 255 -3.62 5.81 20.53
N SER A 256 -3.19 4.90 21.43
CA SER A 256 -3.42 5.04 22.87
C SER A 256 -2.56 6.12 23.53
N ASP A 257 -1.35 6.35 23.03
CA ASP A 257 -0.41 7.32 23.61
C ASP A 257 -0.76 8.78 23.28
N GLY A 258 -1.84 9.02 22.51
CA GLY A 258 -2.34 10.35 22.16
C GLY A 258 -3.56 10.83 22.97
N GLU A 259 -3.99 10.07 23.99
CA GLU A 259 -5.14 10.40 24.85
C GLU A 259 -4.78 11.07 26.19
N ASP A 260 -3.50 11.35 26.46
CA ASP A 260 -3.03 12.03 27.70
C ASP A 260 -2.76 13.54 27.54
#